data_AF-A0A8H5T1I5-F1
#
_entry.id   AF-A0A8H5T1I5-F1
#
_cell.length_a   1.000
_cell.length_b   1.000
_cell.length_c   1.000
_cell.angle_alpha   90.00
_cell.angle_beta   90.00
_cell.angle_gamma   90.00
#
_symmetry.space_group_name_H-M   'P 1'
#
loop_
_entity.id
_entity.type
_entity.pdbx_description
1 polymer ?
#
loop_
_entity_poly.entity_id
_entity_poly.type
_entity_poly.pdbx_seq_one_letter_code
_entity_poly.pdbx_strand_id
1 'polypeptide(L)'
;MSMLSAEVTEWGQPPKSIKVPPPAAPVHDNETEIKVLAAGLHQLVRIRAAGKHYTATELPHVPGVDGVGINVSTGKKVYFSLLGTKQGSYAEIVNAPTHNIVELPEGVDPVVAAAMVNPVMASWMALRKRVDWTGKEGKPYKVFINGVTSASGKIAIKVARHLGATTVVGAARNKDALSKLDLDASVVLQEPNATDFSVAADADIVLDFLYGPWPNAFLLSPSTASAKNPITWINIGSMAGDMGDISAMGLRRR
;
A
#
# COMPACT_ATOMS: atom_id res chain seq x y z
N MET A 1 12.48 -18.80 28.59
CA MET A 1 12.68 -19.05 27.15
C MET A 1 12.98 -17.73 26.46
N SER A 2 13.69 -17.72 25.34
CA SER A 2 13.95 -16.52 24.53
C SER A 2 13.37 -16.70 23.13
N MET A 3 12.94 -15.61 22.50
CA MET A 3 12.52 -15.55 21.11
C MET A 3 13.43 -14.62 20.29
N LEU A 4 13.42 -14.77 18.97
CA LEU A 4 14.04 -13.83 18.05
C LEU A 4 13.10 -12.64 17.76
N SER A 5 13.69 -11.46 17.71
CA SER A 5 13.06 -10.22 17.28
C SER A 5 14.02 -9.42 16.40
N ALA A 6 13.52 -8.70 15.41
CA ALA A 6 14.29 -7.75 14.64
C ALA A 6 14.19 -6.36 15.29
N GLU A 7 15.33 -5.69 15.42
CA GLU A 7 15.39 -4.39 16.09
C GLU A 7 16.22 -3.38 15.29
N VAL A 8 15.71 -2.17 15.16
CA VAL A 8 16.45 -0.98 14.74
C VAL A 8 16.84 -0.22 15.99
N THR A 9 18.13 -0.04 16.23
CA THR A 9 18.66 0.72 17.38
C THR A 9 19.20 2.08 16.98
N GLU A 10 19.32 2.35 15.68
CA GLU A 10 19.77 3.60 15.09
C GLU A 10 19.11 3.79 13.73
N TRP A 11 18.54 4.97 13.47
CA TRP A 11 17.85 5.24 12.21
C TRP A 11 18.79 5.15 11.01
N GLY A 12 18.28 4.60 9.92
CA GLY A 12 19.06 4.40 8.69
C GLY A 12 19.91 3.12 8.68
N GLN A 13 20.04 2.42 9.81
CA GLN A 13 20.67 1.11 9.87
C GLN A 13 19.66 -0.02 9.58
N PRO A 14 20.10 -1.14 8.95
CA PRO A 14 19.24 -2.29 8.78
C PRO A 14 18.89 -2.92 10.14
N PRO A 15 17.67 -3.50 10.29
CA PRO A 15 17.30 -4.21 11.50
C PRO A 15 18.24 -5.38 11.79
N LYS A 16 18.56 -5.61 13.06
CA LYS A 16 19.37 -6.74 13.52
C LYS A 16 18.50 -7.75 14.26
N SER A 17 18.78 -9.03 14.06
CA SER A 17 18.15 -10.10 14.83
C SER A 17 18.77 -10.15 16.23
N ILE A 18 17.94 -10.10 17.25
CA ILE A 18 18.33 -10.19 18.67
C ILE A 18 17.49 -11.25 19.38
N LYS A 19 18.00 -11.76 20.51
CA LYS A 19 17.24 -12.64 21.40
C LYS A 19 16.65 -11.83 22.54
N VAL A 20 15.35 -11.91 22.72
CA VAL A 20 14.60 -11.23 23.79
C VAL A 20 13.69 -12.22 24.51
N PRO A 21 13.25 -11.94 25.75
CA PRO A 21 12.14 -12.68 26.35
C PRO A 21 10.88 -12.53 25.48
N PRO A 22 10.02 -13.56 25.37
CA PRO A 22 8.71 -13.39 24.76
C PRO A 22 7.87 -12.37 25.56
N PRO A 23 6.88 -11.71 24.93
CA PRO A 23 5.93 -10.89 25.67
C PRO A 23 5.27 -11.72 26.78
N ALA A 24 4.87 -11.06 27.87
CA ALA A 24 4.02 -11.72 28.85
C ALA A 24 2.71 -12.13 28.17
N ALA A 25 2.19 -13.31 28.54
CA ALA A 25 0.90 -13.75 28.03
C ALA A 25 -0.17 -12.66 28.31
N PRO A 26 -1.09 -12.40 27.35
CA PRO A 26 -2.17 -11.45 27.56
C PRO A 26 -2.93 -11.71 28.86
N VAL A 27 -3.07 -10.67 29.68
CA VAL A 27 -3.83 -10.73 30.95
C VAL A 27 -5.32 -10.45 30.72
N HIS A 28 -5.65 -9.89 29.56
CA HIS A 28 -6.99 -9.44 29.18
C HIS A 28 -7.39 -10.02 27.82
N ASP A 29 -8.68 -10.26 27.62
CA ASP A 29 -9.24 -10.83 26.38
C ASP A 29 -9.17 -9.89 25.16
N ASN A 30 -8.71 -8.64 25.36
CA ASN A 30 -8.55 -7.65 24.31
C ASN A 30 -7.26 -7.81 23.50
N GLU A 31 -6.35 -8.69 23.92
CA GLU A 31 -5.15 -9.08 23.20
C GLU A 31 -5.10 -10.60 23.02
N THR A 32 -4.50 -11.05 21.93
CA THR A 32 -4.29 -12.46 21.61
C THR A 32 -2.82 -12.70 21.31
N GLU A 33 -2.24 -13.72 21.95
CA GLU A 33 -0.87 -14.16 21.66
C GLU A 33 -0.84 -14.92 20.33
N ILE A 34 0.08 -14.51 19.46
CA ILE A 34 0.24 -15.06 18.12
C ILE A 34 1.68 -15.51 17.93
N LYS A 35 1.86 -16.78 17.56
CA LYS A 35 3.12 -17.28 17.02
C LYS A 35 3.20 -16.91 15.54
N VAL A 36 4.10 -16.00 15.18
CA VAL A 36 4.21 -15.45 13.83
C VAL A 36 4.75 -16.52 12.86
N LEU A 37 4.08 -16.68 11.72
CA LEU A 37 4.51 -17.55 10.63
C LEU A 37 5.14 -16.76 9.49
N ALA A 38 4.58 -15.59 9.17
CA ALA A 38 5.07 -14.70 8.14
C ALA A 38 4.68 -13.25 8.47
N ALA A 39 5.55 -12.29 8.15
CA ALA A 39 5.28 -10.86 8.27
C ALA A 39 5.56 -10.16 6.94
N GLY A 40 4.77 -9.14 6.61
CA GLY A 40 4.89 -8.44 5.33
C GLY A 40 6.02 -7.41 5.31
N LEU A 41 6.86 -7.44 4.27
CA LEU A 41 7.90 -6.43 4.00
C LEU A 41 7.34 -5.26 3.17
N HIS A 42 6.32 -4.60 3.72
CA HIS A 42 5.64 -3.51 3.03
C HIS A 42 6.52 -2.26 2.95
N GLN A 43 6.23 -1.39 1.98
CA GLN A 43 6.94 -0.11 1.88
C GLN A 43 6.81 0.74 3.16
N LEU A 44 5.64 0.70 3.81
CA LEU A 44 5.42 1.34 5.11
C LEU A 44 6.40 0.85 6.18
N VAL A 45 6.66 -0.46 6.24
CA VAL A 45 7.60 -1.06 7.19
C VAL A 45 9.01 -0.53 6.95
N ARG A 46 9.42 -0.45 5.67
CA ARG A 46 10.75 0.05 5.28
C ARG A 46 10.93 1.53 5.65
N ILE A 47 9.93 2.36 5.41
CA ILE A 47 10.00 3.80 5.73
C ILE A 47 10.01 4.00 7.25
N ARG A 48 9.21 3.24 8.03
CA ARG A 48 9.24 3.26 9.49
C ARG A 48 10.59 2.82 10.06
N ALA A 49 11.14 1.70 9.57
CA ALA A 49 12.45 1.21 9.98
C ALA A 49 13.58 2.21 9.67
N ALA A 50 13.44 3.01 8.62
CA ALA A 50 14.38 4.07 8.28
C ALA A 50 14.20 5.37 9.10
N GLY A 51 13.22 5.45 10.01
CA GLY A 51 12.93 6.67 10.78
C GLY A 51 12.31 7.80 9.95
N LYS A 52 11.80 7.51 8.74
CA LYS A 52 11.29 8.52 7.78
C LYS A 52 9.77 8.66 7.78
N HIS A 53 9.06 7.83 8.56
CA HIS A 53 7.61 7.93 8.70
C HIS A 53 7.29 8.66 10.01
N TYR A 54 6.30 9.54 10.01
CA TYR A 54 5.94 10.34 11.19
C TYR A 54 5.52 9.51 12.42
N THR A 55 5.19 8.23 12.24
CA THR A 55 4.87 7.30 13.35
C THR A 55 6.09 6.53 13.88
N ALA A 56 7.29 6.76 13.35
CA ALA A 56 8.54 6.15 13.82
C ALA A 56 9.27 7.14 14.74
N THR A 57 8.89 7.17 16.01
CA THR A 57 9.29 8.23 16.95
C THR A 57 10.29 7.78 18.01
N GLU A 58 10.42 6.48 18.26
CA GLU A 58 11.19 5.94 19.39
C GLU A 58 12.13 4.83 18.93
N LEU A 59 13.32 4.76 19.55
CA LEU A 59 14.27 3.67 19.47
C LEU A 59 14.40 3.01 20.86
N PRO A 60 14.65 1.69 20.94
CA PRO A 60 14.71 0.77 19.80
C PRO A 60 13.33 0.53 19.15
N HIS A 61 13.34 0.27 17.85
CA HIS A 61 12.13 0.03 17.06
C HIS A 61 12.11 -1.38 16.50
N VAL A 62 11.07 -2.16 16.84
CA VAL A 62 10.77 -3.44 16.20
C VAL A 62 9.99 -3.15 14.90
N PRO A 63 10.51 -3.51 13.71
CA PRO A 63 9.79 -3.30 12.47
C PRO A 63 8.60 -4.25 12.29
N GLY A 64 7.82 -3.99 11.25
CA GLY A 64 6.64 -4.78 10.90
C GLY A 64 5.35 -4.12 11.38
N VAL A 65 4.27 -4.34 10.64
CA VAL A 65 2.95 -3.76 10.94
C VAL A 65 1.82 -4.78 10.93
N ASP A 66 2.04 -5.93 10.32
CA ASP A 66 1.07 -7.00 10.17
C ASP A 66 1.77 -8.33 9.85
N GLY A 67 1.00 -9.40 9.85
CA GLY A 67 1.48 -10.71 9.49
C GLY A 67 0.39 -11.77 9.55
N VAL A 68 0.81 -13.00 9.37
CA VAL A 68 0.01 -14.20 9.59
C VAL A 68 0.72 -15.06 10.62
N GLY A 69 -0.05 -15.62 11.53
CA GLY A 69 0.45 -16.47 12.60
C GLY A 69 -0.56 -17.51 13.06
N ILE A 70 -0.18 -18.26 14.09
CA ILE A 70 -1.06 -19.17 14.82
C ILE A 70 -1.52 -18.46 16.09
N ASN A 71 -2.84 -18.32 16.26
CA ASN A 71 -3.41 -17.97 17.55
C ASN A 71 -3.11 -19.10 18.54
N VAL A 72 -2.34 -18.80 19.59
CA VAL A 72 -1.82 -19.82 20.51
C VAL A 72 -2.93 -20.54 21.28
N SER A 73 -4.04 -19.86 21.61
CA SER A 73 -5.13 -20.47 22.38
C SER A 73 -6.03 -21.39 21.53
N THR A 74 -6.19 -21.10 20.24
CA THR A 74 -7.11 -21.85 19.36
C THR A 74 -6.42 -22.76 18.36
N GLY A 75 -5.12 -22.58 18.13
CA GLY A 75 -4.35 -23.28 17.09
C GLY A 75 -4.68 -22.85 15.66
N LYS A 76 -5.59 -21.89 15.47
CA LYS A 76 -6.02 -21.43 14.14
C LYS A 76 -5.03 -20.46 13.51
N LYS A 77 -4.93 -20.51 12.17
CA LYS A 77 -4.20 -19.51 11.38
C LYS A 77 -4.98 -18.20 11.35
N VAL A 78 -4.31 -17.09 11.64
CA VAL A 78 -4.92 -15.76 11.68
C VAL A 78 -4.03 -14.73 11.01
N TYR A 79 -4.65 -13.79 10.31
CA TYR A 79 -4.03 -12.52 9.95
C TYR A 79 -4.17 -11.58 11.13
N PHE A 80 -3.15 -10.79 11.39
CA PHE A 80 -3.17 -9.79 12.46
C PHE A 80 -2.55 -8.48 11.99
N SER A 81 -3.05 -7.37 12.54
CA SER A 81 -2.44 -6.06 12.38
C SER A 81 -2.02 -5.46 13.71
N LEU A 82 -0.81 -4.92 13.73
CA LEU A 82 -0.22 -4.14 14.82
C LEU A 82 -0.18 -2.64 14.49
N LEU A 83 -0.84 -2.21 13.41
CA LEU A 83 -1.02 -0.80 13.10
C LEU A 83 -1.72 -0.09 14.26
N GLY A 84 -1.22 1.09 14.63
CA GLY A 84 -1.71 1.84 15.79
C GLY A 84 -1.14 1.39 17.14
N THR A 85 -0.33 0.32 17.17
CA THR A 85 0.39 -0.12 18.37
C THR A 85 1.86 0.32 18.32
N LYS A 86 2.54 0.24 19.47
CA LYS A 86 4.00 0.40 19.58
C LYS A 86 4.78 -0.86 19.17
N GLN A 87 4.11 -2.00 19.00
CA GLN A 87 4.74 -3.28 18.68
C GLN A 87 5.02 -3.41 17.17
N GLY A 88 5.96 -4.30 16.83
CA GLY A 88 6.29 -4.66 15.45
C GLY A 88 6.14 -6.16 15.21
N SER A 89 5.75 -6.55 14.00
CA SER A 89 5.48 -7.94 13.65
C SER A 89 6.72 -8.76 13.31
N TYR A 90 7.92 -8.17 13.30
CA TYR A 90 9.17 -8.88 13.03
C TYR A 90 9.72 -9.51 14.32
N ALA A 91 8.91 -10.36 14.94
CA ALA A 91 9.25 -11.16 16.11
C ALA A 91 8.59 -12.54 15.98
N GLU A 92 9.10 -13.55 16.69
CA GLU A 92 8.50 -14.90 16.63
C GLU A 92 7.15 -14.99 17.36
N ILE A 93 6.93 -14.15 18.38
CA ILE A 93 5.69 -14.08 19.17
C ILE A 93 5.30 -12.62 19.36
N VAL A 94 4.02 -12.30 19.19
CA VAL A 94 3.44 -10.97 19.41
C VAL A 94 2.10 -11.07 20.13
N ASN A 95 1.74 -10.01 20.87
CA ASN A 95 0.37 -9.84 21.38
C ASN A 95 -0.34 -8.82 20.48
N ALA A 96 -1.29 -9.29 19.67
CA ALA A 96 -2.07 -8.41 18.79
C ALA A 96 -3.42 -8.08 19.43
N PRO A 97 -3.95 -6.85 19.26
CA PRO A 97 -5.31 -6.53 19.69
C PRO A 97 -6.32 -7.48 19.04
N THR A 98 -7.18 -8.13 19.82
CA THR A 98 -8.09 -9.19 19.34
C THR A 98 -9.02 -8.69 18.22
N HIS A 99 -9.40 -7.41 18.25
CA HIS A 99 -10.23 -6.79 17.20
C HIS A 99 -9.50 -6.55 15.86
N ASN A 100 -8.17 -6.69 15.83
CA ASN A 100 -7.33 -6.58 14.62
C ASN A 100 -6.94 -7.96 14.05
N ILE A 101 -7.61 -9.02 14.48
CA ILE A 101 -7.33 -10.40 14.08
C ILE A 101 -8.47 -10.93 13.22
N VAL A 102 -8.11 -11.60 12.14
CA VAL A 102 -9.07 -12.27 11.24
C VAL A 102 -8.59 -13.70 11.00
N GLU A 103 -9.45 -14.68 11.26
CA GLU A 103 -9.16 -16.08 10.94
C GLU A 103 -8.97 -16.26 9.43
N LEU A 104 -7.91 -16.96 9.04
CA LEU A 104 -7.70 -17.29 7.63
C LEU A 104 -8.65 -18.42 7.21
N PRO A 105 -9.29 -18.29 6.03
CA PRO A 105 -9.98 -19.42 5.41
C PRO A 105 -9.03 -20.61 5.20
N GLU A 106 -9.60 -21.81 5.20
CA GLU A 106 -8.83 -23.03 4.92
C GLU A 106 -8.20 -22.99 3.53
N GLY A 107 -6.99 -23.55 3.40
CA GLY A 107 -6.24 -23.59 2.14
C GLY A 107 -5.50 -22.30 1.76
N VAL A 108 -5.71 -21.18 2.48
CA VAL A 108 -4.96 -19.95 2.23
C VAL A 108 -3.50 -20.10 2.67
N ASP A 109 -2.57 -19.83 1.75
CA ASP A 109 -1.14 -19.78 2.04
C ASP A 109 -0.83 -18.58 2.97
N PRO A 110 -0.25 -18.83 4.16
CA PRO A 110 0.04 -17.77 5.13
C PRO A 110 1.06 -16.74 4.62
N VAL A 111 2.03 -17.15 3.79
CA VAL A 111 3.05 -16.25 3.22
C VAL A 111 2.41 -15.34 2.18
N VAL A 112 1.56 -15.89 1.32
CA VAL A 112 0.81 -15.09 0.33
C VAL A 112 -0.12 -14.10 1.04
N ALA A 113 -0.86 -14.54 2.06
CA ALA A 113 -1.72 -13.66 2.83
C ALA A 113 -0.95 -12.53 3.52
N ALA A 114 0.15 -12.84 4.21
CA ALA A 114 1.01 -11.83 4.83
C ALA A 114 1.59 -10.82 3.82
N ALA A 115 1.91 -11.28 2.61
CA ALA A 115 2.42 -10.42 1.54
C ALA A 115 1.33 -9.54 0.90
N MET A 116 0.08 -10.00 0.82
CA MET A 116 -0.96 -9.36 -0.01
C MET A 116 -1.92 -8.45 0.74
N VAL A 117 -2.24 -8.72 2.01
CA VAL A 117 -3.33 -7.99 2.70
C VAL A 117 -3.09 -6.48 2.73
N ASN A 118 -1.91 -6.01 3.14
CA ASN A 118 -1.62 -4.57 3.15
C ASN A 118 -1.62 -3.93 1.76
N PRO A 119 -0.94 -4.47 0.72
CA PRO A 119 -1.07 -3.99 -0.66
C PRO A 119 -2.51 -3.91 -1.18
N VAL A 120 -3.33 -4.94 -0.91
CA VAL A 120 -4.76 -4.97 -1.28
C VAL A 120 -5.49 -3.85 -0.56
N MET A 121 -5.34 -3.75 0.77
CA MET A 121 -6.05 -2.78 1.59
C MET A 121 -5.72 -1.33 1.22
N ALA A 122 -4.48 -1.04 0.83
CA ALA A 122 -4.05 0.29 0.39
C ALA A 122 -4.88 0.80 -0.80
N SER A 123 -5.21 -0.07 -1.76
CA SER A 123 -6.04 0.30 -2.91
C SER A 123 -7.54 0.12 -2.64
N TRP A 124 -7.94 -0.96 -1.97
CA TRP A 124 -9.33 -1.28 -1.67
C TRP A 124 -10.00 -0.19 -0.83
N MET A 125 -9.39 0.18 0.31
CA MET A 125 -9.95 1.22 1.18
C MET A 125 -9.98 2.58 0.49
N ALA A 126 -8.94 2.88 -0.30
CA ALA A 126 -8.83 4.13 -1.02
C ALA A 126 -9.97 4.30 -2.03
N LEU A 127 -10.15 3.30 -2.90
CA LEU A 127 -11.15 3.31 -3.95
C LEU A 127 -12.56 3.18 -3.38
N ARG A 128 -12.82 2.26 -2.46
CA ARG A 128 -14.17 2.03 -1.92
C ARG A 128 -14.70 3.21 -1.10
N LYS A 129 -13.82 3.98 -0.43
CA LYS A 129 -14.25 5.12 0.41
C LYS A 129 -14.34 6.45 -0.34
N ARG A 130 -13.62 6.62 -1.45
CA ARG A 130 -13.48 7.93 -2.13
C ARG A 130 -14.12 7.98 -3.51
N VAL A 131 -14.59 6.84 -4.01
CA VAL A 131 -15.19 6.73 -5.34
C VAL A 131 -16.58 6.15 -5.15
N ASP A 132 -17.56 6.82 -5.75
CA ASP A 132 -18.90 6.28 -5.89
C ASP A 132 -18.94 5.35 -7.11
N TRP A 133 -18.90 4.05 -6.86
CA TRP A 133 -18.94 3.04 -7.92
C TRP A 133 -20.35 2.72 -8.43
N THR A 134 -21.41 3.31 -7.84
CA THR A 134 -22.78 3.16 -8.33
C THR A 134 -23.01 3.90 -9.65
N GLY A 135 -22.10 4.83 -9.97
CA GLY A 135 -21.86 5.34 -11.30
C GLY A 135 -22.47 6.70 -11.59
N LYS A 136 -21.80 7.41 -12.52
CA LYS A 136 -22.45 8.30 -13.48
C LYS A 136 -23.22 7.41 -14.45
N GLU A 137 -24.52 7.60 -14.60
CA GLU A 137 -25.41 6.76 -15.44
C GLU A 137 -24.72 6.25 -16.73
N GLY A 138 -24.48 4.93 -16.80
CA GLY A 138 -23.97 4.25 -17.99
C GLY A 138 -22.51 4.52 -18.40
N LYS A 139 -21.73 5.34 -17.67
CA LYS A 139 -20.33 5.62 -18.02
C LYS A 139 -19.38 4.76 -17.18
N PRO A 140 -18.51 3.93 -17.82
CA PRO A 140 -17.56 3.14 -17.08
C PRO A 140 -16.38 3.97 -16.53
N TYR A 141 -15.86 3.60 -15.36
CA TYR A 141 -14.71 4.27 -14.77
C TYR A 141 -13.40 3.85 -15.42
N LYS A 142 -12.60 4.86 -15.83
CA LYS A 142 -11.19 4.69 -16.20
C LYS A 142 -10.27 5.05 -15.04
N VAL A 143 -9.46 4.10 -14.61
CA VAL A 143 -8.51 4.26 -13.49
C VAL A 143 -7.09 4.35 -14.01
N PHE A 144 -6.39 5.42 -13.65
CA PHE A 144 -4.96 5.59 -13.87
C PHE A 144 -4.17 5.27 -12.59
N ILE A 145 -3.28 4.28 -12.65
CA ILE A 145 -2.44 3.85 -11.52
C ILE A 145 -1.01 4.33 -11.74
N ASN A 146 -0.59 5.34 -10.98
CA ASN A 146 0.76 5.89 -11.07
C ASN A 146 1.70 5.15 -10.10
N GLY A 147 2.77 4.51 -10.62
CA GLY A 147 3.63 3.61 -9.83
C GLY A 147 3.14 2.15 -9.80
N VAL A 148 2.53 1.70 -10.90
CA VAL A 148 1.80 0.42 -11.01
C VAL A 148 2.67 -0.82 -10.80
N THR A 149 3.98 -0.75 -10.98
CA THR A 149 4.88 -1.91 -10.84
C THR A 149 5.28 -2.22 -9.39
N SER A 150 4.83 -1.39 -8.42
CA SER A 150 4.95 -1.69 -6.99
C SER A 150 4.03 -2.86 -6.58
N ALA A 151 4.28 -3.50 -5.43
CA ALA A 151 3.40 -4.58 -4.94
C ALA A 151 1.94 -4.11 -4.82
N SER A 152 1.72 -2.93 -4.22
CA SER A 152 0.40 -2.30 -4.10
C SER A 152 -0.17 -1.84 -5.45
N GLY A 153 0.66 -1.30 -6.34
CA GLY A 153 0.23 -0.89 -7.68
C GLY A 153 -0.23 -2.07 -8.54
N LYS A 154 0.47 -3.20 -8.48
CA LYS A 154 0.13 -4.39 -9.27
C LYS A 154 -1.21 -4.97 -8.84
N ILE A 155 -1.44 -5.06 -7.53
CA ILE A 155 -2.71 -5.61 -7.02
C ILE A 155 -3.86 -4.61 -7.18
N ALA A 156 -3.57 -3.31 -7.20
CA ALA A 156 -4.57 -2.27 -7.45
C ALA A 156 -5.26 -2.43 -8.81
N ILE A 157 -4.62 -3.04 -9.82
CA ILE A 157 -5.25 -3.40 -11.10
C ILE A 157 -6.46 -4.30 -10.85
N LYS A 158 -6.27 -5.40 -10.11
CA LYS A 158 -7.33 -6.36 -9.81
C LYS A 158 -8.42 -5.75 -8.94
N VAL A 159 -8.02 -4.92 -7.96
CA VAL A 159 -8.96 -4.22 -7.08
C VAL A 159 -9.83 -3.23 -7.87
N ALA A 160 -9.24 -2.42 -8.74
CA ALA A 160 -9.97 -1.48 -9.58
C ALA A 160 -10.98 -2.19 -10.48
N ARG A 161 -10.56 -3.25 -11.18
CA ARG A 161 -11.46 -4.05 -12.02
C ARG A 161 -12.59 -4.68 -11.20
N HIS A 162 -12.28 -5.25 -10.04
CA HIS A 162 -13.29 -5.85 -9.15
C HIS A 162 -14.35 -4.84 -8.69
N LEU A 163 -13.96 -3.58 -8.48
CA LEU A 163 -14.88 -2.52 -8.07
C LEU A 163 -15.68 -1.91 -9.23
N GLY A 164 -15.39 -2.29 -10.48
CA GLY A 164 -16.16 -1.86 -11.65
C GLY A 164 -15.40 -0.97 -12.64
N ALA A 165 -14.08 -0.82 -12.50
CA ALA A 165 -13.28 -0.15 -13.53
C ALA A 165 -13.24 -1.02 -14.80
N THR A 166 -13.67 -0.46 -15.93
CA THR A 166 -13.55 -1.18 -17.22
C THR A 166 -12.20 -0.98 -17.86
N THR A 167 -11.55 0.16 -17.55
CA THR A 167 -10.27 0.54 -18.14
C THR A 167 -9.27 0.86 -17.04
N VAL A 168 -8.13 0.18 -17.05
CA VAL A 168 -7.02 0.40 -16.12
C VAL A 168 -5.76 0.73 -16.92
N VAL A 169 -5.23 1.92 -16.70
CA VAL A 169 -3.99 2.42 -17.28
C VAL A 169 -2.93 2.46 -16.19
N GLY A 170 -1.74 1.93 -16.45
CA GLY A 170 -0.66 1.89 -15.47
C GLY A 170 0.56 2.69 -15.90
N ALA A 171 1.21 3.37 -14.96
CA ALA A 171 2.47 4.07 -15.22
C ALA A 171 3.63 3.55 -14.38
N ALA A 172 4.78 3.35 -15.02
CA ALA A 172 6.05 3.07 -14.38
C ALA A 172 7.22 3.39 -15.33
N ARG A 173 8.45 3.42 -14.81
CA ARG A 173 9.66 3.66 -15.61
C ARG A 173 10.10 2.44 -16.43
N ASN A 174 9.88 1.24 -15.90
CA ASN A 174 10.35 0.00 -16.52
C ASN A 174 9.32 -0.56 -17.49
N LYS A 175 9.60 -0.43 -18.79
CA LYS A 175 8.74 -0.91 -19.89
C LYS A 175 8.51 -2.43 -19.86
N ASP A 176 9.54 -3.21 -19.56
CA ASP A 176 9.44 -4.68 -19.51
C ASP A 176 8.62 -5.17 -18.31
N ALA A 177 8.61 -4.40 -17.22
CA ALA A 177 7.74 -4.69 -16.09
C ALA A 177 6.29 -4.33 -16.39
N LEU A 178 6.04 -3.25 -17.14
CA LEU A 178 4.70 -2.85 -17.58
C LEU A 178 4.07 -3.86 -18.55
N SER A 179 4.84 -4.37 -19.51
CA SER A 179 4.34 -5.31 -20.52
C SER A 179 3.87 -6.66 -19.96
N LYS A 180 4.22 -6.97 -18.70
CA LYS A 180 3.82 -8.17 -17.99
C LYS A 180 2.56 -8.00 -17.15
N LEU A 181 1.97 -6.80 -17.13
CA LEU A 181 0.78 -6.48 -16.33
C LEU A 181 -0.48 -6.51 -17.20
N ASP A 182 -1.58 -6.89 -16.58
CA ASP A 182 -2.92 -6.91 -17.17
C ASP A 182 -3.53 -5.50 -17.23
N LEU A 183 -2.97 -4.64 -18.08
CA LEU A 183 -3.36 -3.25 -18.27
C LEU A 183 -3.96 -3.06 -19.66
N ASP A 184 -4.96 -2.16 -19.77
CA ASP A 184 -5.53 -1.78 -21.07
C ASP A 184 -4.59 -0.85 -21.85
N ALA A 185 -3.81 -0.05 -21.13
CA ALA A 185 -2.73 0.76 -21.68
C ALA A 185 -1.66 1.04 -20.62
N SER A 186 -0.48 1.49 -21.06
CA SER A 186 0.59 1.88 -20.15
C SER A 186 1.28 3.17 -20.54
N VAL A 187 1.74 3.89 -19.52
CA VAL A 187 2.57 5.10 -19.64
C VAL A 187 3.97 4.76 -19.16
N VAL A 188 4.97 4.89 -20.04
CA VAL A 188 6.37 4.80 -19.64
C VAL A 188 6.80 6.14 -19.06
N LEU A 189 7.01 6.19 -17.75
CA LEU A 189 7.44 7.39 -17.05
C LEU A 189 8.88 7.75 -17.44
N GLN A 190 9.07 8.99 -17.89
CA GLN A 190 10.38 9.59 -18.17
C GLN A 190 10.60 10.74 -17.16
N GLU A 191 11.18 11.86 -17.60
CA GLU A 191 11.10 13.09 -16.83
C GLU A 191 9.65 13.61 -16.77
N PRO A 192 9.23 14.27 -15.68
CA PRO A 192 7.83 14.69 -15.49
C PRO A 192 7.27 15.49 -16.68
N ASN A 193 8.03 16.46 -17.21
CA ASN A 193 7.60 17.31 -18.33
C ASN A 193 7.73 16.63 -19.71
N ALA A 194 8.36 15.46 -19.80
CA ALA A 194 8.57 14.72 -21.04
C ALA A 194 7.66 13.48 -21.15
N THR A 195 6.93 13.15 -20.10
CA THR A 195 6.07 11.96 -20.07
C THR A 195 4.78 12.22 -20.85
N ASP A 196 4.46 11.31 -21.77
CA ASP A 196 3.19 11.32 -22.51
C ASP A 196 2.09 10.58 -21.72
N PHE A 197 1.06 11.32 -21.31
CA PHE A 197 -0.09 10.80 -20.58
C PHE A 197 -1.33 10.66 -21.46
N SER A 198 -1.19 10.69 -22.79
CA SER A 198 -2.30 10.63 -23.76
C SER A 198 -3.29 9.51 -23.46
N VAL A 199 -2.79 8.30 -23.20
CA VAL A 199 -3.61 7.12 -22.86
C VAL A 199 -4.31 7.20 -21.51
N ALA A 200 -3.93 8.12 -20.63
CA ALA A 200 -4.53 8.38 -19.32
C ALA A 200 -5.26 9.72 -19.25
N ALA A 201 -5.32 10.49 -20.35
CA ALA A 201 -5.80 11.87 -20.35
C ALA A 201 -7.24 12.02 -19.83
N ASP A 202 -8.10 11.08 -20.17
CA ASP A 202 -9.52 10.99 -19.83
C ASP A 202 -9.80 10.14 -18.58
N ALA A 203 -8.78 9.78 -17.79
CA ALA A 203 -8.98 9.05 -16.54
C ALA A 203 -9.96 9.78 -15.60
N ASP A 204 -10.94 9.05 -15.08
CA ASP A 204 -11.87 9.56 -14.08
C ASP A 204 -11.26 9.49 -12.67
N ILE A 205 -10.34 8.54 -12.45
CA ILE A 205 -9.73 8.28 -11.14
C ILE A 205 -8.22 8.14 -11.31
N VAL A 206 -7.45 8.77 -10.42
CA VAL A 206 -6.01 8.53 -10.30
C VAL A 206 -5.70 7.91 -8.95
N LEU A 207 -5.05 6.75 -8.96
CA LEU A 207 -4.48 6.12 -7.79
C LEU A 207 -2.96 6.33 -7.81
N ASP A 208 -2.47 7.24 -6.97
CA ASP A 208 -1.11 7.74 -7.06
C ASP A 208 -0.22 7.23 -5.93
N PHE A 209 0.75 6.37 -6.27
CA PHE A 209 1.75 5.84 -5.35
C PHE A 209 3.07 6.65 -5.36
N LEU A 210 3.20 7.64 -6.25
CA LEU A 210 4.45 8.37 -6.46
C LEU A 210 4.42 9.79 -5.89
N TYR A 211 3.33 10.54 -6.09
CA TYR A 211 3.21 11.95 -5.73
C TYR A 211 4.36 12.82 -6.28
N GLY A 212 4.90 13.74 -5.48
CA GLY A 212 6.01 14.61 -5.89
C GLY A 212 5.63 15.47 -7.12
N PRO A 213 6.43 15.43 -8.21
CA PRO A 213 6.17 16.26 -9.39
C PRO A 213 5.04 15.73 -10.29
N TRP A 214 4.59 14.49 -10.08
CA TRP A 214 3.70 13.78 -11.01
C TRP A 214 2.29 14.38 -11.14
N PRO A 215 1.63 14.88 -10.07
CA PRO A 215 0.35 15.56 -10.20
C PRO A 215 0.42 16.76 -11.15
N ASN A 216 1.41 17.65 -10.98
CA ASN A 216 1.55 18.82 -11.86
C ASN A 216 1.89 18.42 -13.29
N ALA A 217 2.79 17.45 -13.45
CA ALA A 217 3.18 16.92 -14.75
C ALA A 217 1.97 16.37 -15.51
N PHE A 218 1.11 15.59 -14.84
CA PHE A 218 -0.11 15.07 -15.43
C PHE A 218 -1.09 16.20 -15.81
N LEU A 219 -1.33 17.15 -14.89
CA LEU A 219 -2.32 18.22 -15.08
C LEU A 219 -1.92 19.26 -16.14
N LEU A 220 -0.61 19.49 -16.30
CA LEU A 220 -0.05 20.47 -17.24
C LEU A 220 0.37 19.85 -18.58
N SER A 221 0.42 18.53 -18.68
CA SER A 221 0.84 17.86 -19.92
C SER A 221 -0.01 18.30 -21.11
N PRO A 222 0.59 18.61 -22.27
CA PRO A 222 -0.15 18.85 -23.50
C PRO A 222 -1.08 17.69 -23.87
N SER A 223 -0.66 16.46 -23.57
CA SER A 223 -1.42 15.22 -23.83
C SER A 223 -2.74 15.14 -23.06
N THR A 224 -2.88 15.90 -21.98
CA THR A 224 -4.07 15.91 -21.13
C THR A 224 -4.87 17.21 -21.21
N ALA A 225 -4.40 18.18 -22.02
CA ALA A 225 -4.94 19.53 -22.07
C ALA A 225 -6.40 19.61 -22.58
N SER A 226 -6.83 18.65 -23.39
CA SER A 226 -8.19 18.57 -23.94
C SER A 226 -9.19 17.91 -22.99
N ALA A 227 -8.72 17.22 -21.95
CA ALA A 227 -9.60 16.48 -21.06
C ALA A 227 -10.40 17.44 -20.16
N LYS A 228 -11.71 17.25 -20.12
CA LYS A 228 -12.68 18.09 -19.38
C LYS A 228 -13.42 17.36 -18.27
N ASN A 229 -13.18 16.05 -18.13
CA ASN A 229 -13.85 15.25 -17.13
C ASN A 229 -13.27 15.54 -15.74
N PRO A 230 -14.13 15.71 -14.72
CA PRO A 230 -13.73 15.71 -13.32
C PRO A 230 -12.92 14.47 -12.99
N ILE A 231 -11.82 14.69 -12.28
CA ILE A 231 -10.89 13.64 -11.86
C ILE A 231 -10.89 13.50 -10.34
N THR A 232 -11.00 12.28 -9.84
CA THR A 232 -10.78 11.96 -8.43
C THR A 232 -9.32 11.54 -8.25
N TRP A 233 -8.48 12.43 -7.72
CA TRP A 233 -7.09 12.14 -7.40
C TRP A 233 -6.96 11.58 -5.99
N ILE A 234 -6.49 10.34 -5.86
CA ILE A 234 -6.29 9.67 -4.58
C ILE A 234 -4.80 9.37 -4.40
N ASN A 235 -4.16 10.12 -3.51
CA ASN A 235 -2.79 9.84 -3.11
C ASN A 235 -2.74 8.67 -2.12
N ILE A 236 -1.84 7.72 -2.37
CA ILE A 236 -1.56 6.54 -1.54
C ILE A 236 -0.15 6.59 -0.95
N GLY A 237 0.80 7.12 -1.72
CA GLY A 237 2.19 7.20 -1.31
C GLY A 237 2.95 8.27 -2.07
N SER A 238 4.17 8.49 -1.62
CA SER A 238 5.00 9.64 -1.99
C SER A 238 6.41 9.22 -2.38
N MET A 239 6.53 8.10 -3.10
CA MET A 239 7.84 7.54 -3.47
C MET A 239 8.73 8.48 -4.30
N ALA A 240 8.14 9.48 -4.97
CA ALA A 240 8.83 10.53 -5.71
C ALA A 240 8.93 11.87 -4.94
N GLY A 241 8.48 11.92 -3.69
CA GLY A 241 8.51 13.08 -2.81
C GLY A 241 7.18 13.36 -2.14
N ASP A 242 7.22 13.81 -0.88
CA ASP A 242 6.03 14.20 -0.10
C ASP A 242 5.43 15.55 -0.52
N MET A 243 6.19 16.36 -1.25
CA MET A 243 5.82 17.71 -1.67
C MET A 243 5.76 17.82 -3.19
N GLY A 244 4.81 18.60 -3.70
CA GLY A 244 4.67 18.88 -5.12
C GLY A 244 3.79 20.10 -5.37
N ASP A 245 4.10 20.85 -6.43
CA ASP A 245 3.27 21.97 -6.87
C ASP A 245 1.98 21.45 -7.49
N ILE A 246 0.88 22.18 -7.31
CA ILE A 246 -0.37 21.91 -8.03
C ILE A 246 -0.79 23.20 -8.73
N SER A 247 -0.68 23.21 -10.06
CA SER A 247 -1.04 24.39 -10.84
C SER A 247 -2.53 24.73 -10.72
N ALA A 248 -2.83 25.98 -10.38
CA ALA A 248 -4.21 26.50 -10.42
C ALA A 248 -4.84 26.37 -11.82
N MET A 249 -4.06 26.51 -12.89
CA MET A 249 -4.55 26.26 -14.25
C MET A 249 -4.88 24.78 -14.47
N GLY A 250 -4.02 23.88 -13.98
CA GLY A 250 -4.24 22.44 -14.05
C GLY A 250 -5.53 22.02 -13.34
N LEU A 251 -5.79 22.56 -12.15
CA LEU A 251 -7.02 22.32 -11.41
C LEU A 251 -8.26 22.81 -12.16
N ARG A 252 -8.23 24.00 -12.78
CA ARG A 252 -9.38 24.55 -13.52
C ARG A 252 -9.74 23.77 -14.79
N ARG A 253 -8.82 22.96 -15.33
CA ARG A 253 -9.08 22.16 -16.55
C ARG A 253 -9.87 20.89 -16.25
N ARG A 254 -9.94 20.46 -14.99
CA ARG A 254 -10.51 19.19 -14.55
C ARG A 254 -11.80 19.40 -13.77
#